data_AF-A0A3D3NVG4-F1
#
_entry.id   AF-A0A3D3NVG4-F1
#
_cell.length_a   1.000
_cell.length_b   1.000
_cell.length_c   1.000
_cell.angle_alpha   90.00
_cell.angle_beta   90.00
_cell.angle_gamma   90.00
#
_symmetry.space_group_name_H-M   'P 1'
#
loop_
_entity.id
_entity.type
_entity.pdbx_description
1 polymer ?
#
loop_
_entity_poly.entity_id
_entity_poly.type
_entity_poly.pdbx_seq_one_letter_code
_entity_poly.pdbx_strand_id
1 'polypeptide(L)'
;MARLDVESGRVRLEITADVAGNPLIQDESAAEEAVRTSLQLRTPAGLVPLSGLGSMTLERRSEWDAGAPALSAPATPGQPHQLTTAVWEWRPDLPDLVFAVPRGSLHDVLLWTRAGASTGKQAQWTLLVEGESSPVIQIPRTASGKMLAWLSSGLVLAGVLLLHHNRSRFRRIRAFSLE
;
A
#
# COMPACT_ATOMS: atom_id res chain seq x y z
N MET A 1 0.37 -15.19 -7.91
CA MET A 1 0.02 -14.94 -6.49
C MET A 1 0.40 -13.51 -6.18
N ALA A 2 -0.44 -12.75 -5.48
CA ALA A 2 -0.25 -11.34 -5.20
C ALA A 2 -0.43 -11.04 -3.71
N ARG A 3 0.45 -10.20 -3.17
CA ARG A 3 0.47 -9.79 -1.77
C ARG A 3 0.65 -8.28 -1.68
N LEU A 4 -0.19 -7.65 -0.87
CA LEU A 4 -0.13 -6.21 -0.61
C LEU A 4 0.20 -5.93 0.84
N ASP A 5 1.23 -5.13 1.08
CA ASP A 5 1.55 -4.56 2.39
C ASP A 5 1.33 -3.03 2.38
N VAL A 6 0.87 -2.51 3.51
CA VAL A 6 0.63 -1.08 3.69
C VAL A 6 1.21 -0.65 5.04
N GLU A 7 2.29 0.12 4.99
CA GLU A 7 2.99 0.62 6.16
C GLU A 7 3.14 2.13 6.06
N SER A 8 2.55 2.86 7.02
CA SER A 8 2.71 4.32 7.13
C SER A 8 2.43 5.08 5.81
N GLY A 9 1.39 4.66 5.08
CA GLY A 9 0.94 5.25 3.82
C GLY A 9 1.81 4.92 2.60
N ARG A 10 2.85 4.09 2.77
CA ARG A 10 3.58 3.45 1.68
C ARG A 10 2.92 2.10 1.39
N VAL A 11 2.83 1.78 0.12
CA VAL A 11 2.32 0.51 -0.39
C VAL A 11 3.46 -0.28 -1.00
N ARG A 12 3.51 -1.57 -0.67
CA ARG A 12 4.36 -2.57 -1.32
C ARG A 12 3.46 -3.66 -1.90
N LEU A 13 3.45 -3.80 -3.22
CA LEU A 13 2.73 -4.85 -3.93
C LEU A 13 3.76 -5.84 -4.48
N GLU A 14 3.62 -7.11 -4.13
CA GLU A 14 4.40 -8.21 -4.68
C GLU A 14 3.49 -9.10 -5.51
N ILE A 15 3.91 -9.44 -6.73
CA ILE A 15 3.23 -10.41 -7.58
C ILE A 15 4.26 -11.46 -8.00
N THR A 16 3.98 -12.71 -7.63
CA THR A 16 4.86 -13.86 -7.85
C THR A 16 4.22 -14.86 -8.80
N ALA A 17 4.99 -15.30 -9.79
CA ALA A 17 4.66 -16.37 -10.71
C ALA A 17 5.68 -17.51 -10.59
N ASP A 18 5.20 -18.76 -10.64
CA ASP A 18 6.06 -19.95 -10.65
C ASP A 18 6.27 -20.42 -12.09
N VAL A 19 7.50 -20.28 -12.58
CA VAL A 19 7.92 -20.67 -13.94
C VAL A 19 7.87 -22.18 -14.10
N ALA A 20 8.29 -22.93 -13.07
CA ALA A 20 8.38 -24.39 -13.14
C ALA A 20 7.04 -25.06 -12.85
N GLY A 21 6.20 -24.44 -12.01
CA GLY A 21 4.93 -24.99 -11.54
C GLY A 21 3.69 -24.59 -12.35
N ASN A 22 3.80 -23.61 -13.28
CA ASN A 22 2.66 -23.14 -14.06
C ASN A 22 2.81 -23.50 -15.54
N PRO A 23 2.00 -24.44 -16.10
CA PRO A 23 2.11 -24.85 -17.50
C PRO A 23 1.77 -23.75 -18.50
N LEU A 24 1.14 -22.65 -18.07
CA LEU A 24 0.87 -21.48 -18.91
C LEU A 24 2.08 -20.55 -19.04
N ILE A 25 3.11 -20.76 -18.21
CA ILE A 25 4.35 -19.99 -18.22
C ILE A 25 5.42 -20.84 -18.87
N GLN A 26 5.82 -20.46 -20.08
CA GLN A 26 6.75 -21.24 -20.89
C GLN A 26 8.21 -20.98 -20.51
N ASP A 27 8.50 -19.73 -20.14
CA ASP A 27 9.84 -19.26 -19.82
C ASP A 27 9.78 -18.07 -18.84
N GLU A 28 10.95 -17.56 -18.50
CA GLU A 28 11.10 -16.42 -17.62
C GLU A 28 10.50 -15.12 -18.19
N SER A 29 10.58 -14.91 -19.50
CA SER A 29 9.99 -13.73 -20.14
C SER A 29 8.46 -13.75 -20.03
N ALA A 30 7.85 -14.92 -20.21
CA ALA A 30 6.42 -15.12 -20.00
C ALA A 30 6.04 -14.89 -18.53
N ALA A 31 6.91 -15.29 -17.59
CA ALA A 31 6.69 -15.05 -16.16
C ALA A 31 6.75 -13.56 -15.80
N GLU A 32 7.72 -12.83 -16.35
CA GLU A 32 7.82 -11.38 -16.19
C GLU A 32 6.58 -10.66 -16.73
N GLU A 33 6.11 -11.06 -17.93
CA GLU A 33 4.91 -10.48 -18.51
C GLU A 33 3.66 -10.83 -17.67
N ALA A 34 3.56 -12.07 -17.19
CA ALA A 34 2.49 -12.52 -16.33
C ALA A 34 2.38 -11.67 -15.06
N VAL A 35 3.49 -11.47 -14.34
CA VAL A 35 3.48 -10.68 -13.10
C VAL A 35 3.14 -9.22 -13.36
N ARG A 36 3.52 -8.65 -14.51
CA ARG A 36 3.22 -7.25 -14.88
C ARG A 36 1.77 -7.01 -15.26
N THR A 37 1.12 -8.00 -15.87
CA THR A 37 -0.21 -7.87 -16.49
C THR A 37 -1.33 -8.50 -15.68
N SER A 38 -1.03 -9.33 -14.69
CA SER A 38 -2.03 -10.05 -13.87
C SER A 38 -2.98 -9.16 -13.06
N LEU A 39 -2.62 -7.90 -12.83
CA LEU A 39 -3.44 -6.94 -12.09
C LEU A 39 -3.43 -5.56 -12.74
N GLN A 40 -4.50 -4.83 -12.50
CA GLN A 40 -4.64 -3.41 -12.84
C GLN A 40 -5.19 -2.65 -11.64
N LEU A 41 -4.81 -1.38 -11.48
CA LEU A 41 -5.38 -0.53 -10.45
C LEU A 41 -6.67 0.10 -10.97
N ARG A 42 -7.76 -0.05 -10.22
CA ARG A 42 -9.02 0.65 -10.48
C ARG A 42 -8.94 2.05 -9.91
N THR A 43 -9.12 3.03 -10.78
CA THR A 43 -9.18 4.46 -10.47
C THR A 43 -10.54 5.04 -10.87
N PRO A 44 -10.90 6.26 -10.44
CA PRO A 44 -12.10 6.93 -10.93
C PRO A 44 -12.12 7.14 -12.45
N ALA A 45 -10.95 7.21 -13.10
CA ALA A 45 -10.81 7.37 -14.54
C ALA A 45 -10.87 6.04 -15.32
N GLY A 46 -10.83 4.90 -14.62
CA GLY A 46 -10.81 3.56 -15.23
C GLY A 46 -9.69 2.67 -14.67
N LEU A 47 -9.45 1.55 -15.38
CA LEU A 47 -8.38 0.61 -15.03
C LEU A 47 -7.04 1.09 -15.59
N VAL A 48 -6.01 1.09 -14.75
CA VAL A 48 -4.67 1.57 -15.07
C VAL A 48 -3.65 0.43 -14.88
N PRO A 49 -2.73 0.21 -15.84
CA PRO A 49 -1.65 -0.77 -15.68
C PRO A 49 -0.72 -0.46 -14.49
N LEU A 50 -0.15 -1.50 -13.88
CA LEU A 50 0.76 -1.34 -12.74
C LEU A 50 2.08 -0.63 -13.09
N SER A 51 2.48 -0.65 -14.37
CA SER A 51 3.70 0.01 -14.84
C SER A 51 3.73 1.52 -14.57
N GLY A 52 2.57 2.15 -14.31
CA GLY A 52 2.46 3.56 -13.97
C GLY A 52 2.48 3.90 -12.47
N LEU A 53 2.52 2.92 -11.56
CA LEU A 53 2.27 3.15 -10.13
C LEU A 53 3.50 3.51 -9.30
N GLY A 54 4.71 3.25 -9.79
CA GLY A 54 5.95 3.52 -9.06
C GLY A 54 7.16 2.80 -9.63
N SER A 55 8.25 2.78 -8.86
CA SER A 55 9.43 1.99 -9.21
C SER A 55 9.10 0.52 -9.05
N MET A 56 9.42 -0.27 -10.08
CA MET A 56 9.23 -1.71 -10.08
C MET A 56 10.59 -2.39 -10.14
N THR A 57 10.79 -3.39 -9.29
CA THR A 57 11.95 -4.28 -9.31
C THR A 57 11.50 -5.71 -9.56
N LEU A 58 12.36 -6.51 -10.19
CA LEU A 58 12.16 -7.94 -10.37
C LEU A 58 13.12 -8.69 -9.45
N GLU A 59 12.59 -9.67 -8.76
CA GLU A 59 13.31 -10.56 -7.85
C GLU A 59 13.09 -12.01 -8.29
N ARG A 60 14.12 -12.84 -8.12
CA ARG A 60 14.06 -14.28 -8.37
C ARG A 60 14.21 -15.01 -7.04
N ARG A 61 13.31 -15.94 -6.76
CA ARG A 61 13.32 -16.74 -5.53
C ARG A 61 13.15 -18.21 -5.86
N SER A 62 13.70 -19.08 -5.02
CA SER A 62 13.53 -20.54 -5.13
C SER A 62 12.52 -21.11 -4.13
N GLU A 63 12.02 -20.25 -3.23
CA GLU A 63 11.18 -20.63 -2.10
C GLU A 63 9.99 -19.66 -2.00
N TRP A 64 8.83 -20.21 -1.65
CA TRP A 64 7.63 -19.42 -1.39
C TRP A 64 7.71 -18.73 -0.03
N ASP A 65 7.09 -17.55 0.07
CA ASP A 65 6.99 -16.84 1.35
C ASP A 65 6.28 -17.68 2.41
N ALA A 66 6.74 -17.57 3.65
CA ALA A 66 6.10 -18.22 4.79
C ALA A 66 4.60 -17.81 4.88
N GLY A 67 3.72 -18.80 4.87
CA GLY A 67 2.27 -18.59 4.93
C GLY A 67 1.60 -18.36 3.56
N ALA A 68 2.33 -18.45 2.45
CA ALA A 68 1.72 -18.69 1.15
C ALA A 68 0.89 -19.98 1.21
N PRO A 69 -0.27 -20.06 0.55
CA PRO A 69 -1.03 -21.30 0.54
C PRO A 69 -0.16 -22.36 -0.11
N ALA A 70 -0.25 -23.58 0.38
CA ALA A 70 0.34 -24.75 -0.26
C ALA A 70 -0.43 -25.05 -1.56
N LEU A 71 -0.39 -24.13 -2.54
CA LEU A 71 -0.84 -24.39 -3.90
C LEU A 71 0.19 -25.19 -4.70
N SER A 72 1.41 -25.26 -4.18
CA SER A 72 2.51 -25.91 -4.86
C SER A 72 2.37 -27.41 -4.68
N ALA A 73 2.21 -28.13 -5.80
CA ALA A 73 2.73 -29.48 -5.88
C ALA A 73 4.17 -29.43 -5.29
N PRO A 74 4.56 -30.40 -4.44
CA PRO A 74 5.89 -30.40 -3.88
C PRO A 74 6.89 -30.24 -5.03
N ALA A 75 7.84 -29.31 -4.86
CA ALA A 75 8.97 -29.20 -5.76
C ALA A 75 9.49 -30.62 -6.03
N THR A 76 9.51 -31.04 -7.30
CA THR A 76 9.93 -32.42 -7.64
C THR A 76 11.26 -32.68 -6.93
N PRO A 77 11.44 -33.79 -6.21
CA PRO A 77 12.65 -34.02 -5.44
C PRO A 77 13.91 -33.75 -6.28
N GLY A 78 14.69 -32.71 -5.91
CA GLY A 78 15.87 -32.25 -6.65
C GLY A 78 15.66 -31.09 -7.62
N GLN A 79 14.45 -30.52 -7.74
CA GLN A 79 14.14 -29.41 -8.64
C GLN A 79 13.43 -28.29 -7.87
N PRO A 80 14.17 -27.25 -7.40
CA PRO A 80 13.58 -26.15 -6.66
C PRO A 80 12.58 -25.36 -7.51
N HIS A 81 11.65 -24.65 -6.87
CA HIS A 81 10.76 -23.72 -7.56
C HIS A 81 11.59 -22.64 -8.27
N GLN A 82 11.02 -22.10 -9.36
CA GLN A 82 11.59 -20.96 -10.05
C GLN A 82 10.56 -19.83 -10.00
N LEU A 83 10.69 -18.98 -9.00
CA LEU A 83 9.72 -17.92 -8.75
C LEU A 83 10.24 -16.59 -9.30
N THR A 84 9.44 -15.96 -10.14
CA THR A 84 9.64 -14.59 -10.61
C THR A 84 8.68 -13.69 -9.86
N THR A 85 9.22 -12.70 -9.14
CA THR A 85 8.44 -11.76 -8.33
C THR A 85 8.66 -10.34 -8.79
N ALA A 86 7.59 -9.65 -9.22
CA ALA A 86 7.62 -8.21 -9.42
C ALA A 86 7.18 -7.50 -8.15
N VAL A 87 7.96 -6.48 -7.76
CA VAL A 87 7.73 -5.69 -6.55
C VAL A 87 7.54 -4.23 -6.97
N TRP A 88 6.42 -3.66 -6.57
CA TRP A 88 6.15 -2.22 -6.70
C TRP A 88 6.13 -1.58 -5.33
N GLU A 89 6.83 -0.46 -5.19
CA GLU A 89 6.79 0.37 -4.00
C GLU A 89 6.47 1.82 -4.33
N TRP A 90 5.43 2.35 -3.70
CA TRP A 90 5.03 3.74 -3.91
C TRP A 90 4.21 4.30 -2.76
N ARG A 91 3.94 5.62 -2.81
CA ARG A 91 2.93 6.27 -1.98
C ARG A 91 1.76 6.64 -2.88
N PRO A 92 0.59 6.01 -2.72
CA PRO A 92 -0.56 6.32 -3.53
C PRO A 92 -1.12 7.70 -3.20
N ASP A 93 -1.57 8.44 -4.23
CA ASP A 93 -2.30 9.70 -4.04
C ASP A 93 -3.76 9.46 -3.60
N LEU A 94 -4.29 8.30 -3.97
CA LEU A 94 -5.66 7.89 -3.67
C LEU A 94 -5.78 7.40 -2.21
N PRO A 95 -6.88 7.75 -1.50
CA PRO A 95 -7.12 7.28 -0.14
C PRO A 95 -7.50 5.79 -0.11
N ASP A 96 -8.05 5.28 -1.21
CA ASP A 96 -8.53 3.92 -1.35
C ASP A 96 -7.93 3.30 -2.61
N LEU A 97 -7.45 2.06 -2.51
CA LEU A 97 -7.00 1.26 -3.65
C LEU A 97 -7.89 0.05 -3.86
N VAL A 98 -8.13 -0.29 -5.12
CA VAL A 98 -8.80 -1.52 -5.54
C VAL A 98 -8.04 -2.07 -6.72
N PHE A 99 -7.58 -3.31 -6.63
CA PHE A 99 -6.91 -4.00 -7.73
C PHE A 99 -7.89 -4.93 -8.43
N ALA A 100 -7.82 -5.02 -9.75
CA ALA A 100 -8.70 -5.86 -10.55
C ALA A 100 -7.89 -6.81 -11.43
N VAL A 101 -8.39 -8.04 -11.60
CA VAL A 101 -7.86 -8.98 -12.58
C VAL A 101 -8.41 -8.57 -13.96
N PRO A 102 -7.56 -8.24 -14.94
CA PRO A 102 -8.03 -7.80 -16.24
C PRO A 102 -8.78 -8.90 -16.99
N ARG A 103 -9.76 -8.49 -17.82
CA ARG A 103 -10.50 -9.42 -18.67
C ARG A 103 -9.64 -9.94 -19.83
N GLY A 104 -9.80 -11.21 -20.19
CA GLY A 104 -9.04 -11.90 -21.22
C GLY A 104 -7.56 -12.16 -20.87
N SER A 105 -7.17 -12.05 -19.59
CA SER A 105 -5.85 -12.45 -19.13
C SER A 105 -5.69 -13.97 -19.25
N LEU A 106 -4.56 -14.42 -19.79
CA LEU A 106 -4.19 -15.85 -19.77
C LEU A 106 -4.03 -16.38 -18.34
N HIS A 107 -3.80 -15.47 -17.38
CA HIS A 107 -3.77 -15.76 -15.95
C HIS A 107 -5.07 -15.25 -15.35
N ASP A 108 -6.13 -16.03 -15.55
CA ASP A 108 -7.52 -15.74 -15.17
C ASP A 108 -7.81 -15.98 -13.69
N VAL A 109 -6.90 -16.67 -12.98
CA VAL A 109 -6.98 -16.95 -11.55
C VAL A 109 -5.77 -16.37 -10.83
N LEU A 110 -6.01 -15.53 -9.83
CA LEU A 110 -5.00 -14.92 -8.99
C LEU A 110 -5.31 -15.13 -7.50
N LEU A 111 -4.39 -15.76 -6.78
CA LEU A 111 -4.39 -15.67 -5.33
C LEU A 111 -4.00 -14.27 -4.87
N TRP A 112 -4.83 -13.66 -4.04
CA TRP A 112 -4.64 -12.34 -3.46
C TRP A 112 -4.60 -12.42 -1.94
N THR A 113 -3.71 -11.66 -1.31
CA THR A 113 -3.79 -11.39 0.12
C THR A 113 -3.35 -9.97 0.45
N ARG A 114 -3.88 -9.44 1.55
CA ARG A 114 -3.31 -8.28 2.22
C ARG A 114 -2.49 -8.79 3.39
N ALA A 115 -1.21 -8.46 3.41
CA ALA A 115 -0.37 -8.67 4.58
C ALA A 115 -1.02 -7.95 5.77
N GLY A 116 -1.45 -8.72 6.76
CA GLY A 116 -1.95 -8.17 8.01
C GLY A 116 -0.78 -7.60 8.79
N ALA A 117 -0.88 -6.35 9.22
CA ALA A 117 0.04 -5.78 10.20
C ALA A 117 0.07 -6.69 11.43
N SER A 118 1.18 -7.43 11.59
CA SER A 118 1.75 -7.83 12.87
C SER A 118 0.78 -8.32 13.98
N THR A 119 0.02 -9.41 13.79
CA THR A 119 -0.62 -10.09 14.95
C THR A 119 -0.86 -11.58 14.71
N GLY A 120 0.16 -12.41 14.46
CA GLY A 120 0.10 -13.89 14.60
C GLY A 120 -1.03 -14.67 13.88
N LYS A 121 -1.86 -14.00 13.09
CA LYS A 121 -2.98 -14.55 12.34
C LYS A 121 -2.47 -14.89 10.96
N GLN A 122 -2.79 -16.10 10.52
CA GLN A 122 -2.49 -16.59 9.19
C GLN A 122 -3.05 -15.62 8.14
N ALA A 123 -2.28 -15.35 7.09
CA ALA A 123 -2.69 -14.49 6.00
C ALA A 123 -4.01 -15.03 5.39
N GLN A 124 -5.00 -14.16 5.25
CA GLN A 124 -6.25 -14.53 4.59
C GLN A 124 -6.06 -14.41 3.08
N TRP A 125 -6.06 -15.56 2.41
CA TRP A 125 -5.95 -15.65 0.96
C TRP A 125 -7.33 -15.67 0.34
N THR A 126 -7.51 -14.89 -0.71
CA THR A 126 -8.72 -14.85 -1.52
C THR A 126 -8.34 -15.20 -2.95
N LEU A 127 -9.15 -16.04 -3.59
CA LEU A 127 -9.01 -16.32 -5.01
C LEU A 127 -9.79 -15.25 -5.78
N LEU A 128 -9.11 -14.51 -6.64
CA LEU A 128 -9.72 -13.57 -7.58
C LEU A 128 -9.72 -14.20 -8.96
N VAL A 129 -10.87 -14.19 -9.63
CA VAL A 129 -10.96 -14.60 -11.03
C VAL A 129 -11.07 -13.40 -11.97
N GLU A 130 -11.04 -13.66 -13.27
CA GLU A 130 -11.18 -12.67 -14.32
C GLU A 130 -12.32 -11.67 -14.05
N GLY A 131 -11.99 -10.36 -14.08
CA GLY A 131 -12.95 -9.28 -13.87
C GLY A 131 -13.32 -9.01 -12.41
N GLU A 132 -12.91 -9.88 -11.48
CA GLU A 132 -13.05 -9.61 -10.05
C GLU A 132 -12.07 -8.56 -9.57
N SER A 133 -12.29 -8.07 -8.35
CA SER A 133 -11.47 -7.06 -7.72
C SER A 133 -11.18 -7.41 -6.27
N SER A 134 -10.01 -6.96 -5.79
CA SER A 134 -9.66 -7.03 -4.39
C SER A 134 -10.68 -6.27 -3.53
N PRO A 135 -10.80 -6.59 -2.24
CA PRO A 135 -11.43 -5.70 -1.27
C PRO A 135 -10.80 -4.30 -1.31
N VAL A 136 -11.56 -3.29 -0.89
CA VAL A 136 -11.07 -1.90 -0.80
C VAL A 136 -9.95 -1.82 0.24
N ILE A 137 -8.80 -1.30 -0.17
CA ILE A 137 -7.64 -1.08 0.68
C ILE A 137 -7.55 0.40 1.04
N GLN A 138 -7.86 0.72 2.29
CA GLN A 138 -7.67 2.07 2.81
C GLN A 138 -6.18 2.34 3.08
N ILE A 139 -5.73 3.52 2.64
CA ILE A 139 -4.36 4.02 2.78
C ILE A 139 -4.32 5.02 3.95
N PRO A 140 -3.64 4.69 5.07
CA PRO A 140 -3.57 5.60 6.21
C PRO A 140 -2.77 6.85 5.83
N ARG A 141 -3.42 8.01 5.91
CA ARG A 141 -2.76 9.32 5.69
C ARG A 141 -2.22 9.82 7.03
N THR A 142 -0.90 9.88 7.16
CA THR A 142 -0.28 10.61 8.27
C THR A 142 -0.54 12.11 8.05
N ALA A 143 -1.24 12.75 8.98
CA ALA A 143 -1.47 14.19 8.93
C ALA A 143 -0.11 14.90 8.85
N SER A 144 0.13 15.67 7.79
CA SER A 144 1.41 16.37 7.65
C SER A 144 1.60 17.31 8.84
N GLY A 145 2.76 17.23 9.51
CA GLY A 145 3.07 18.04 10.70
C GLY A 145 2.96 19.56 10.49
N LYS A 146 2.85 20.03 9.24
CA LYS A 146 2.58 21.42 8.90
C LYS A 146 1.24 21.92 9.46
N MET A 147 0.20 21.08 9.54
CA MET A 147 -1.11 21.51 10.05
C MET A 147 -1.09 21.72 11.57
N LEU A 148 -0.29 20.93 12.31
CA LEU A 148 -0.09 21.10 13.75
C LEU A 148 0.72 22.36 14.09
N ALA A 149 1.70 22.72 13.27
CA ALA A 149 2.52 23.92 13.47
C ALA A 149 1.73 25.24 13.29
N TRP A 150 0.70 25.24 12.45
CA TRP A 150 -0.20 26.39 12.28
C TRP A 150 -1.15 26.55 13.48
N LEU A 151 -1.66 25.45 14.03
CA LEU A 151 -2.52 25.47 15.21
C LEU A 151 -1.76 25.95 16.46
N SER A 152 -0.48 25.59 16.61
CA SER A 152 0.33 26.09 17.72
C SER A 152 0.70 27.57 17.59
N SER A 153 0.99 28.06 16.37
CA SER A 153 1.29 29.48 16.16
C SER A 153 0.09 30.39 16.44
N GLY A 154 -1.13 29.98 16.05
CA GLY A 154 -2.35 30.74 16.33
C GLY A 154 -2.66 30.87 17.84
N LEU A 155 -2.43 29.80 18.59
CA LEU A 155 -2.63 29.77 20.06
C LEU A 155 -1.61 30.64 20.80
N VAL A 156 -0.36 30.66 20.37
CA VAL A 156 0.68 31.52 20.97
C VAL A 156 0.38 33.00 20.71
N LEU A 157 -0.03 33.38 19.50
CA LEU A 157 -0.34 34.78 19.18
C LEU A 157 -1.56 35.30 19.96
N ALA A 158 -2.62 34.48 20.08
CA ALA A 158 -3.79 34.82 20.88
C ALA A 158 -3.46 34.96 22.38
N GLY A 159 -2.61 34.07 22.91
CA GLY A 159 -2.14 34.15 24.30
C GLY A 159 -1.34 35.41 24.59
N VAL A 160 -0.44 35.81 23.69
CA VAL A 160 0.37 37.05 23.83
C VAL A 160 -0.52 38.30 23.77
N LEU A 161 -1.51 38.35 22.87
CA LEU A 161 -2.45 39.47 22.77
C LEU A 161 -3.34 39.60 24.01
N LEU A 162 -3.82 38.48 24.56
CA LEU A 162 -4.59 38.48 25.81
C LEU A 162 -3.75 38.97 26.99
N LEU A 163 -2.49 38.54 27.10
CA LEU A 163 -1.58 38.99 28.15
C LEU A 163 -1.25 40.48 28.03
N HIS A 164 -1.05 40.98 26.81
CA HIS A 164 -0.80 42.41 26.57
C HIS A 164 -2.02 43.26 26.88
N HIS A 165 -3.22 42.84 26.46
CA HIS A 165 -4.46 43.55 26.74
C HIS A 165 -4.74 43.61 28.24
N ASN A 166 -4.55 42.49 28.95
CA ASN A 166 -4.80 42.42 30.39
C ASN A 166 -3.81 43.30 31.18
N ARG A 167 -2.51 43.29 30.83
CA ARG A 167 -1.51 44.20 31.43
C ARG A 167 -1.81 45.68 31.20
N SER A 168 -2.36 46.04 30.03
CA SER A 168 -2.73 47.43 29.73
C SER A 168 -3.91 47.92 30.59
N ARG A 169 -4.85 47.03 30.95
CA ARG A 169 -5.98 47.35 31.84
C ARG A 169 -5.53 47.54 33.30
N PHE A 170 -4.63 46.68 33.79
CA PHE A 170 -4.12 46.80 35.16
C PHE A 170 -3.23 48.04 35.39
N ARG A 171 -2.54 48.55 34.36
CA ARG A 171 -1.78 49.81 34.46
C ARG A 171 -2.68 51.06 34.58
N ARG A 172 -3.89 51.05 34.01
CA ARG A 172 -4.82 52.19 34.09
C ARG A 172 -5.49 52.33 35.45
N ILE A 173 -5.69 51.22 36.19
CA ILE A 173 -6.35 51.25 37.49
C ILE A 173 -5.43 51.82 38.58
N ARG A 174 -4.11 51.64 38.49
CA ARG A 174 -3.15 52.22 39.46
C ARG A 174 -2.90 53.72 39.29
N ALA A 175 -3.34 54.34 38.19
CA ALA A 175 -3.18 55.77 37.95
C ALA A 175 -4.33 56.62 38.55
N PHE A 176 -5.37 56.00 39.13
CA PHE A 176 -6.57 56.67 39.63
C PHE A 176 -6.75 56.59 41.16
N SER A 177 -5.70 56.28 41.93
CA SER A 177 -5.77 56.22 43.40
C SER A 177 -4.76 57.11 44.12
N LEU A 178 -4.38 58.23 43.51
CA LEU A 178 -3.61 59.29 44.15
C LEU A 178 -4.16 60.65 43.71
N GLU A 179 -5.38 60.98 44.11
CA GLU A 179 -5.84 62.35 44.40
C GLU A 179 -6.86 62.29 45.54
#